data_AF-A0A3E4WH59-F1
#
_entry.id   AF-A0A3E4WH59-F1
#
_cell.length_a   1.000
_cell.length_b   1.000
_cell.length_c   1.000
_cell.angle_alpha   90.00
_cell.angle_beta   90.00
_cell.angle_gamma   90.00
#
_symmetry.space_group_name_H-M   'P 1'
#
loop_
_entity.id
_entity.type
_entity.pdbx_description
1 polymer ?
#
loop_
_entity_poly.entity_id
_entity_poly.type
_entity_poly.pdbx_seq_one_letter_code
_entity_poly.pdbx_strand_id
1 'polypeptide(L)'
;MKDIVYSFIREHMMMHIVLIALSSAATLGAMAIDFVFGLIKAKKRGEARTSTGYKKTASKAQKYFSPFMVLVFIDLICCVVIPFPVFSMFWAAYCVFCEFKSVREKSWQKAELRKAEKTMSVIIENKDDIAKLAAQILFETNKKEEEKK
;
A
#
# COMPACT_ATOMS: atom_id res chain seq x y z
N MET A 1 -9.07 -3.00 -48.32
CA MET A 1 -9.39 -2.08 -47.20
C MET A 1 -9.81 -2.81 -45.95
N LYS A 2 -10.79 -3.73 -46.00
CA LYS A 2 -11.19 -4.53 -44.82
C LYS A 2 -10.02 -5.31 -44.21
N ASP A 3 -9.16 -5.91 -45.04
CA ASP A 3 -8.00 -6.68 -44.54
C ASP A 3 -6.94 -5.83 -43.85
N ILE A 4 -6.71 -4.61 -44.35
CA ILE A 4 -5.76 -3.65 -43.76
C ILE A 4 -6.27 -3.13 -42.41
N VAL A 5 -7.58 -2.87 -42.31
CA VAL A 5 -8.21 -2.47 -41.05
C VAL A 5 -8.21 -3.63 -40.06
N TYR A 6 -8.46 -4.86 -40.50
CA TYR A 6 -8.41 -6.06 -39.66
C TYR A 6 -7.00 -6.37 -39.15
N SER A 7 -5.97 -6.25 -40.00
CA SER A 7 -4.58 -6.46 -39.58
C SER A 7 -4.16 -5.38 -38.58
N PHE A 8 -4.53 -4.13 -38.81
CA PHE A 8 -4.24 -3.01 -37.91
C PHE A 8 -4.89 -3.19 -36.53
N ILE A 9 -6.19 -3.50 -36.48
CA ILE A 9 -6.91 -3.73 -35.22
C ILE A 9 -6.31 -4.93 -34.47
N ARG A 10 -5.96 -6.00 -35.19
CA ARG A 10 -5.36 -7.20 -34.60
C ARG A 10 -3.99 -6.89 -34.00
N GLU A 11 -3.10 -6.24 -34.74
CA GLU A 11 -1.76 -5.87 -34.25
C GLU A 11 -1.84 -4.94 -33.04
N HIS A 12 -2.72 -3.94 -33.11
CA HIS A 12 -2.93 -2.98 -32.04
C HIS A 12 -3.49 -3.63 -30.76
N MET A 13 -4.49 -4.50 -30.88
CA MET A 13 -5.03 -5.25 -29.73
C MET A 13 -3.99 -6.21 -29.15
N MET A 14 -3.23 -6.92 -29.99
CA MET A 14 -2.22 -7.86 -29.53
C MET A 14 -1.11 -7.14 -28.74
N MET A 15 -0.64 -5.99 -29.23
CA MET A 15 0.36 -5.18 -28.52
C MET A 15 -0.15 -4.71 -27.15
N HIS A 16 -1.38 -4.23 -27.06
CA HIS A 16 -2.00 -3.85 -25.79
C HIS A 16 -2.08 -5.00 -24.80
N ILE A 17 -2.57 -6.16 -25.24
CA ILE A 17 -2.71 -7.34 -24.38
C ILE A 17 -1.34 -7.78 -23.87
N VAL A 18 -0.33 -7.82 -24.73
CA VAL A 18 1.05 -8.18 -24.35
C VAL A 18 1.60 -7.19 -23.33
N LEU A 19 1.41 -5.89 -23.52
CA LEU A 19 1.91 -4.86 -22.60
C LEU A 19 1.19 -4.88 -21.25
N ILE A 20 -0.12 -5.12 -21.23
CA ILE A 20 -0.89 -5.32 -20.00
C ILE A 20 -0.42 -6.58 -19.26
N ALA A 21 -0.21 -7.69 -19.99
CA ALA A 21 0.29 -8.93 -19.40
C ALA A 21 1.68 -8.75 -18.78
N LEU A 22 2.58 -8.05 -19.48
CA LEU A 22 3.93 -7.76 -19.01
C LEU A 22 3.91 -6.83 -17.79
N SER A 23 3.06 -5.80 -17.80
CA SER A 23 2.85 -4.90 -16.65
C SER A 23 2.27 -5.64 -15.43
N SER A 24 1.36 -6.58 -15.67
CA SER A 24 0.78 -7.45 -14.64
C SER A 24 1.85 -8.36 -14.03
N ALA A 25 2.68 -8.99 -14.87
CA ALA A 25 3.78 -9.85 -14.44
C ALA A 25 4.83 -9.08 -13.63
N ALA A 26 5.20 -7.86 -14.05
CA ALA A 26 6.13 -7.00 -13.31
C ALA A 26 5.58 -6.63 -11.93
N THR A 27 4.30 -6.28 -11.87
CA THR A 27 3.60 -5.92 -10.63
C THR A 27 3.52 -7.11 -9.66
N LEU A 28 3.16 -8.30 -10.16
CA LEU A 28 3.16 -9.54 -9.37
C LEU A 28 4.57 -9.94 -8.91
N GLY A 29 5.57 -9.80 -9.79
CA GLY A 29 6.97 -10.08 -9.48
C GLY A 29 7.49 -9.19 -8.36
N ALA A 30 7.19 -7.88 -8.42
CA ALA A 30 7.55 -6.93 -7.36
C ALA A 30 6.94 -7.33 -6.01
N MET A 31 5.65 -7.71 -5.99
CA MET A 31 4.98 -8.17 -4.77
C MET A 31 5.57 -9.49 -4.23
N ALA A 32 5.94 -10.41 -5.12
CA ALA A 32 6.56 -11.68 -4.73
C ALA A 32 7.92 -11.44 -4.06
N ILE A 33 8.75 -10.55 -4.63
CA ILE A 33 10.03 -10.15 -4.03
C ILE A 33 9.79 -9.54 -2.65
N ASP A 34 8.85 -8.60 -2.53
CA ASP A 34 8.53 -7.94 -1.26
C ASP A 34 8.05 -8.93 -0.20
N PHE A 35 7.28 -9.95 -0.61
CA PHE A 35 6.84 -11.03 0.26
C PHE A 35 8.01 -11.89 0.75
N VAL A 36 8.89 -12.33 -0.14
CA VAL A 36 10.08 -13.13 0.22
C VAL A 36 11.00 -12.36 1.17
N PHE A 37 11.30 -11.10 0.87
CA PHE A 37 12.10 -10.25 1.76
C PHE A 37 11.40 -9.99 3.09
N GLY A 38 10.07 -9.85 3.09
CA GLY A 38 9.25 -9.78 4.31
C GLY A 38 9.41 -11.02 5.19
N LEU A 39 9.36 -12.22 4.60
CA LEU A 39 9.55 -13.49 5.31
C LEU A 39 10.97 -13.65 5.88
N ILE A 40 11.99 -13.29 5.10
CA ILE A 40 13.39 -13.33 5.55
C ILE A 40 13.59 -12.35 6.71
N LYS A 41 13.09 -11.12 6.59
CA LYS A 41 13.16 -10.09 7.65
C LYS A 41 12.41 -10.52 8.91
N ALA A 42 11.25 -11.17 8.79
CA ALA A 42 10.49 -11.69 9.94
C ALA A 42 11.23 -12.83 10.63
N LYS A 43 11.83 -13.76 9.87
CA LYS A 43 12.66 -14.85 10.41
C LYS A 43 13.86 -14.33 11.21
N LYS A 44 14.52 -13.26 10.75
CA LYS A 44 15.65 -12.64 11.47
C LYS A 44 15.25 -11.99 12.81
N ARG A 45 13.99 -11.55 12.96
CA ARG A 45 13.49 -10.90 14.19
C ARG A 45 12.88 -11.87 15.20
N GLY A 46 12.76 -13.16 14.85
CA GLY A 46 12.05 -14.13 15.68
C GLY A 46 10.54 -13.88 15.79
N GLU A 47 9.95 -13.07 14.91
CA GLU A 47 8.50 -12.81 14.91
C GLU A 47 7.73 -14.05 14.44
N ALA A 48 6.62 -14.37 15.11
CA ALA A 48 5.80 -15.53 14.78
C ALA A 48 5.17 -15.39 13.38
N ARG A 49 5.37 -16.39 12.51
CA ARG A 49 4.80 -16.46 11.15
C ARG A 49 3.35 -16.93 11.19
N THR A 50 2.51 -16.22 11.93
CA THR A 50 1.09 -16.58 12.11
C THR A 50 0.25 -16.16 10.90
N SER A 51 -0.96 -16.73 10.78
CA SER A 51 -1.95 -16.38 9.73
C SER A 51 -2.24 -14.87 9.64
N THR A 52 -2.06 -14.13 10.74
CA THR A 52 -2.18 -12.67 10.81
C THR A 52 -1.08 -11.94 10.03
N GLY A 53 0.13 -12.51 9.93
CA GLY A 53 1.21 -11.97 9.11
C GLY A 53 0.92 -12.10 7.61
N TYR A 54 0.40 -13.26 7.19
CA TYR A 54 0.00 -13.49 5.79
C TYR A 54 -1.21 -12.65 5.37
N LYS A 55 -2.18 -12.41 6.27
CA LYS A 55 -3.29 -11.48 6.02
C LYS A 55 -2.83 -10.06 5.66
N LYS A 56 -1.71 -9.61 6.24
CA LYS A 56 -1.15 -8.29 5.89
C LYS A 56 -0.61 -8.27 4.46
N THR A 57 0.08 -9.32 4.04
CA THR A 57 0.52 -9.47 2.64
C THR A 57 -0.68 -9.50 1.70
N ALA A 58 -1.73 -10.26 2.01
CA ALA A 58 -2.95 -10.30 1.20
C ALA A 58 -3.63 -8.93 1.10
N SER A 59 -3.70 -8.18 2.20
CA SER A 59 -4.25 -6.81 2.19
C SER A 59 -3.39 -5.85 1.35
N LYS A 60 -2.07 -6.05 1.33
CA LYS A 60 -1.13 -5.25 0.54
C LYS A 60 -1.30 -5.57 -0.94
N ALA A 61 -1.38 -6.85 -1.31
CA ALA A 61 -1.66 -7.29 -2.67
C ALA A 61 -3.00 -6.72 -3.17
N GLN A 62 -4.06 -6.77 -2.37
CA GLN A 62 -5.36 -6.21 -2.73
C GLN A 62 -5.30 -4.69 -2.98
N LYS A 63 -4.55 -3.94 -2.17
CA LYS A 63 -4.39 -2.48 -2.34
C LYS A 63 -3.72 -2.09 -3.66
N TYR A 64 -2.82 -2.90 -4.19
CA TYR A 64 -2.19 -2.63 -5.47
C TYR A 64 -2.96 -3.22 -6.65
N PHE A 65 -3.59 -4.37 -6.45
CA PHE A 65 -4.35 -5.07 -7.50
C PHE A 65 -5.67 -4.36 -7.83
N SER A 66 -6.37 -3.82 -6.82
CA SER A 66 -7.64 -3.13 -7.01
C SER A 66 -7.54 -1.92 -7.96
N PRO A 67 -6.64 -0.94 -7.75
CA PRO A 67 -6.47 0.17 -8.70
C PRO A 67 -5.88 -0.31 -10.03
N PHE A 68 -4.96 -1.29 -10.03
CA PHE A 68 -4.40 -1.83 -11.28
C PHE A 68 -5.48 -2.40 -12.20
N MET A 69 -6.41 -3.20 -11.68
CA MET A 69 -7.53 -3.75 -12.46
C MET A 69 -8.41 -2.65 -13.07
N VAL A 70 -8.70 -1.59 -12.32
CA VAL A 70 -9.48 -0.45 -12.82
C VAL A 70 -8.74 0.26 -13.96
N LEU A 71 -7.43 0.46 -13.84
CA LEU A 71 -6.61 1.08 -14.88
C LEU A 71 -6.50 0.21 -16.14
N VAL A 72 -6.45 -1.10 -16.01
CA VAL A 72 -6.52 -2.04 -17.15
C VAL A 72 -7.83 -1.85 -17.93
N PHE A 73 -8.97 -1.73 -17.24
CA PHE A 73 -10.24 -1.45 -17.93
C PHE A 73 -10.25 -0.08 -18.61
N ILE A 74 -9.64 0.93 -18.01
CA ILE A 74 -9.51 2.25 -18.63
C ILE A 74 -8.63 2.16 -19.89
N ASP A 75 -7.50 1.46 -19.84
CA ASP A 75 -6.63 1.25 -21.01
C ASP A 75 -7.35 0.48 -22.14
N LEU A 76 -8.20 -0.50 -21.79
CA LEU A 76 -9.01 -1.22 -22.77
C LEU A 76 -10.08 -0.33 -23.41
N ILE A 77 -10.65 0.63 -22.71
CA ILE A 77 -11.59 1.61 -23.30
C ILE A 77 -10.81 2.64 -24.14
N CYS A 78 -9.68 3.12 -23.63
CA CYS A 78 -8.81 4.07 -24.29
C CYS A 78 -8.07 3.48 -25.50
N CYS A 79 -8.12 2.16 -25.73
CA CYS A 79 -7.44 1.53 -26.85
C CYS A 79 -7.90 2.02 -28.22
N VAL A 80 -9.09 2.63 -28.31
CA VAL A 80 -9.59 3.21 -29.56
C VAL A 80 -8.83 4.49 -29.94
N VAL A 81 -8.23 5.17 -28.96
CA VAL A 81 -7.58 6.48 -29.10
C VAL A 81 -6.07 6.39 -28.87
N ILE A 82 -5.64 5.55 -27.93
CA ILE A 82 -4.25 5.45 -27.49
C ILE A 82 -3.66 4.08 -27.91
N PRO A 83 -2.50 4.09 -28.61
CA PRO A 83 -1.87 2.88 -29.11
C PRO A 83 -1.08 2.06 -28.09
N PHE A 84 -0.88 2.59 -26.88
CA PHE A 84 -0.25 1.85 -25.77
C PHE A 84 -1.10 1.93 -24.48
N PRO A 85 -1.07 0.91 -23.59
CA PRO A 85 -1.82 0.89 -22.34
C PRO A 85 -1.05 1.68 -21.27
N VAL A 86 -1.06 3.00 -21.44
CA VAL A 86 -0.21 3.94 -20.70
C VAL A 86 -0.51 3.90 -19.20
N PHE A 87 -1.77 3.74 -18.80
CA PHE A 87 -2.16 3.82 -17.40
C PHE A 87 -1.67 2.61 -16.58
N SER A 88 -1.80 1.41 -17.13
CA SER A 88 -1.32 0.15 -16.53
C SER A 88 0.19 0.14 -16.42
N MET A 89 0.90 0.67 -17.43
CA MET A 89 2.36 0.79 -17.42
C MET A 89 2.84 1.76 -16.34
N PHE A 90 2.24 2.94 -16.23
CA PHE A 90 2.60 3.91 -15.19
C PHE A 90 2.32 3.35 -13.79
N TRP A 91 1.20 2.67 -13.59
CA TRP A 91 0.89 2.05 -12.32
C TRP A 91 1.85 0.93 -11.95
N ALA A 92 2.21 0.07 -12.91
CA ALA A 92 3.21 -0.99 -12.70
C ALA A 92 4.57 -0.39 -12.32
N ALA A 93 5.02 0.67 -13.00
CA ALA A 93 6.25 1.38 -12.66
C ALA A 93 6.20 1.98 -11.25
N TYR A 94 5.08 2.61 -10.87
CA TYR A 94 4.85 3.12 -9.52
C TYR A 94 4.89 2.00 -8.47
N CYS A 95 4.24 0.87 -8.72
CA CYS A 95 4.27 -0.30 -7.85
C CYS A 95 5.70 -0.81 -7.65
N VAL A 96 6.45 -1.01 -8.73
CA VAL A 96 7.85 -1.46 -8.68
C VAL A 96 8.72 -0.47 -7.88
N PHE A 97 8.53 0.83 -8.08
CA PHE A 97 9.25 1.86 -7.33
C PHE A 97 8.92 1.84 -5.83
N CYS A 98 7.64 1.71 -5.48
CA CYS A 98 7.19 1.60 -4.09
C CYS A 98 7.80 0.39 -3.39
N GLU A 99 7.82 -0.75 -4.05
CA GLU A 99 8.40 -1.97 -3.48
C GLU A 99 9.92 -1.89 -3.40
N PHE A 100 10.59 -1.32 -4.40
CA PHE A 100 12.03 -1.07 -4.32
C PHE A 100 12.41 -0.20 -3.11
N LYS A 101 11.62 0.84 -2.83
CA LYS A 101 11.78 1.68 -1.63
C LYS A 101 11.50 0.88 -0.35
N SER A 102 10.44 0.06 -0.33
CA SER A 102 10.06 -0.83 0.80
C SER A 102 11.16 -1.85 1.15
N VAL A 103 11.85 -2.41 0.16
CA VAL A 103 12.98 -3.33 0.38
C VAL A 103 14.16 -2.61 1.04
N ARG A 104 14.49 -1.40 0.56
CA ARG A 104 15.61 -0.58 1.06
C ARG A 104 15.34 0.04 2.43
N GLU A 105 14.09 0.20 2.82
CA GLU A 105 13.73 0.75 4.11
C GLU A 105 14.19 -0.18 5.26
N LYS A 106 14.91 0.41 6.23
CA LYS A 106 15.50 -0.34 7.34
C LYS A 106 14.41 -0.85 8.28
N SER A 107 14.64 -2.05 8.82
CA SER A 107 13.73 -2.77 9.72
C SER A 107 13.32 -1.99 10.97
N TRP A 108 14.21 -1.14 11.47
CA TRP A 108 14.04 -0.33 12.68
C TRP A 108 13.04 0.81 12.49
N GLN A 109 13.10 1.55 11.38
CA GLN A 109 12.13 2.62 11.07
C GLN A 109 10.69 2.09 11.00
N LYS A 110 10.49 0.90 10.42
CA LYS A 110 9.16 0.24 10.40
C LYS A 110 8.66 -0.15 11.79
N ALA A 111 9.55 -0.46 12.73
CA ALA A 111 9.19 -0.78 14.10
C ALA A 111 8.78 0.48 14.88
N GLU A 112 9.51 1.58 14.69
CA GLU A 112 9.17 2.88 15.29
C GLU A 112 7.84 3.43 14.78
N LEU A 113 7.60 3.40 13.46
CA LEU A 113 6.31 3.77 12.87
C LEU A 113 5.15 2.96 13.44
N ARG A 114 5.34 1.64 13.61
CA ARG A 114 4.30 0.76 14.16
C ARG A 114 4.10 0.95 15.66
N LYS A 115 5.15 1.36 16.39
CA LYS A 115 5.05 1.75 17.80
C LYS A 115 4.30 3.08 17.92
N ALA A 116 4.61 4.05 17.06
CA ALA A 116 3.91 5.33 16.97
C ALA A 116 2.43 5.16 16.59
N GLU A 117 2.09 4.32 15.60
CA GLU A 117 0.70 4.01 15.24
C GLU A 117 -0.08 3.41 16.42
N LYS A 118 0.51 2.45 17.15
CA LYS A 118 -0.13 1.86 18.33
C LYS A 118 -0.27 2.86 19.48
N THR A 119 0.74 3.67 19.71
CA THR A 119 0.68 4.72 20.74
C THR A 119 -0.39 5.75 20.37
N MET A 120 -0.47 6.15 19.10
CA MET A 120 -1.49 7.07 18.61
C MET A 120 -2.90 6.47 18.72
N SER A 121 -3.09 5.19 18.38
CA SER A 121 -4.40 4.55 18.48
C SER A 121 -4.88 4.47 19.94
N VAL A 122 -3.99 4.14 20.88
CA VAL A 122 -4.31 4.10 22.32
C VAL A 122 -4.65 5.50 22.84
N ILE A 123 -3.92 6.54 22.41
CA ILE A 123 -4.23 7.93 22.79
C ILE A 123 -5.58 8.39 22.22
N ILE A 124 -5.90 8.01 20.98
CA ILE A 124 -7.18 8.35 20.35
C ILE A 124 -8.34 7.61 21.03
N GLU A 125 -8.19 6.31 21.31
CA GLU A 125 -9.21 5.52 22.01
C GLU A 125 -9.45 6.00 23.44
N ASN A 126 -8.40 6.44 24.14
CA ASN A 126 -8.50 6.96 25.50
C ASN A 126 -8.54 8.50 25.56
N LYS A 127 -8.86 9.18 24.45
CA LYS A 127 -8.85 10.64 24.38
C LYS A 127 -9.77 11.28 25.43
N ASP A 128 -10.94 10.68 25.63
CA ASP A 128 -11.93 11.18 26.59
C ASP A 128 -11.50 10.95 28.05
N ASP A 129 -10.83 9.83 28.33
CA ASP A 129 -10.32 9.51 29.67
C ASP A 129 -9.06 10.32 30.02
N ILE A 130 -8.17 10.54 29.05
CA ILE A 130 -7.03 11.45 29.19
C ILE A 130 -7.50 12.89 29.39
N ALA A 131 -8.54 13.33 28.66
CA ALA A 131 -9.12 14.65 28.84
C ALA A 131 -9.75 14.83 30.24
N LYS A 132 -10.46 13.81 30.75
CA LYS A 132 -11.02 13.83 32.11
C LYS A 132 -9.94 13.85 33.19
N LEU A 133 -8.88 13.03 33.05
CA LEU A 133 -7.75 13.03 33.98
C LEU A 133 -6.99 14.36 33.97
N ALA A 134 -6.73 14.92 32.78
CA ALA A 134 -6.09 16.23 32.66
C ALA A 134 -6.96 17.33 33.28
N ALA A 135 -8.28 17.30 33.08
CA ALA A 135 -9.20 18.22 33.70
C ALA A 135 -9.19 18.08 35.24
N GLN A 136 -9.25 16.86 35.77
CA GLN A 136 -9.19 16.61 37.22
C GLN A 136 -7.90 17.12 37.85
N ILE A 137 -6.74 16.86 37.23
CA ILE A 137 -5.45 17.36 37.71
C ILE A 137 -5.42 18.89 37.70
N LEU A 138 -5.95 19.53 36.65
CA LEU A 138 -6.02 20.99 36.55
C LEU A 138 -6.95 21.57 37.63
N PHE A 139 -8.12 20.95 37.86
CA PHE A 139 -9.05 21.34 38.90
C PHE A 139 -8.48 21.17 40.31
N GLU A 140 -7.77 20.07 40.58
CA GLU A 140 -7.11 19.85 41.87
C GLU A 140 -5.93 20.81 42.11
N THR A 141 -5.20 21.17 41.05
CA THR A 141 -4.09 22.13 41.15
C THR A 141 -4.61 23.52 41.46
N ASN A 142 -5.65 23.99 40.75
CA ASN A 142 -6.29 25.27 41.03
C ASN A 142 -6.87 25.34 42.44
N LYS A 143 -7.49 24.24 42.92
CA LYS A 143 -8.07 24.20 44.27
C LYS A 143 -7.01 24.26 45.38
N LYS A 144 -5.85 23.61 45.17
CA LYS A 144 -4.69 23.70 46.08
C LYS A 144 -4.01 25.06 46.09
N GLU A 145 -4.12 25.83 45.01
CA GLU A 145 -3.64 27.22 44.94
C GLU A 145 -4.60 28.19 45.63
N GLU A 146 -5.91 27.94 45.59
CA GLU A 146 -6.92 28.73 46.32
C GLU A 146 -6.88 28.50 47.83
N GLU A 147 -6.61 27.27 48.30
CA GLU A 147 -6.49 26.97 49.75
C GLU A 147 -5.17 27.46 50.39
N LYS A 148 -4.21 27.93 49.58
CA LYS A 148 -2.92 28.49 50.06
C LYS A 148 -2.89 30.02 50.11
N LYS A 149 -3.96 30.70 49.72
CA LYS A 149 -4.16 32.16 49.86
C LYS A 149 -4.97 32.49 51.11
#